data_AF-A0A1E7FBG5-F1
#
_entry.id   AF-A0A1E7FBG5-F1
#
_cell.length_a   1.000
_cell.length_b   1.000
_cell.length_c   1.000
_cell.angle_alpha   90.00
_cell.angle_beta   90.00
_cell.angle_gamma   90.00
#
_symmetry.space_group_name_H-M   'P 1'
#
loop_
_entity.id
_entity.type
_entity.pdbx_description
1 polymer ?
#
loop_
_entity_poly.entity_id
_entity_poly.type
_entity_poly.pdbx_seq_one_letter_code
_entity_poly.pdbx_strand_id
1 'polypeptide(L)'
;MEALLMLLPPMRTRDFSIASAPSMNKLLRKLEINQTVRKDSFSIALCVAVVEGTTKRGRYYHGLCSKFLSQLDGDLHSIDNGLNSNQSKIQIWIRPGTFGKMPMHLTHPSSFQIPILCVCGGTGVAPMRSLLLERIAVRSLALEEKDDTKNDFKMEEETSQTTVSMDKNENILIFGCRKENADYYYQEEWETLCKENNIRMLTAFSQDQIQKIYVQKVLREADDGALIAEHMLERQGAVYIAGGPNMARCVKQELVEVLSDILGGEKQANKFLNKMQRIGRFNIEAWN
;
A
#
# COMPACT_ATOMS: atom_id res chain seq x y z
N MET A 1 18.59 -33.70 -26.04
CA MET A 1 17.65 -32.74 -25.43
C MET A 1 17.68 -32.82 -23.90
N GLU A 2 17.63 -34.02 -23.32
CA GLU A 2 17.72 -34.24 -21.87
C GLU A 2 18.98 -33.67 -21.22
N ALA A 3 20.16 -33.89 -21.82
CA ALA A 3 21.41 -33.31 -21.33
C ALA A 3 21.40 -31.77 -21.26
N LEU A 4 20.65 -31.11 -22.14
CA LEU A 4 20.50 -29.66 -22.12
C LEU A 4 19.57 -29.21 -20.98
N LEU A 5 18.49 -29.95 -20.72
CA LEU A 5 17.58 -29.67 -19.62
C LEU A 5 18.27 -29.80 -18.26
N MET A 6 19.21 -30.74 -18.12
CA MET A 6 20.02 -30.88 -16.90
C MET A 6 20.95 -29.70 -16.63
N LEU A 7 21.29 -28.90 -17.64
CA LEU A 7 22.15 -27.72 -17.50
C LEU A 7 21.36 -26.45 -17.19
N LEU A 8 20.03 -26.46 -17.35
CA LEU A 8 19.19 -25.30 -17.11
C LEU A 8 18.79 -25.23 -15.63
N PRO A 9 18.91 -24.05 -14.98
CA PRO A 9 18.42 -23.89 -13.62
C PRO A 9 16.89 -24.01 -13.58
N PRO A 10 16.32 -24.56 -12.49
CA PRO A 10 14.88 -24.63 -12.34
C PRO A 10 14.26 -23.23 -12.33
N MET A 11 13.06 -23.11 -12.91
CA MET A 11 12.29 -21.87 -12.83
C MET A 11 11.94 -21.55 -11.37
N ARG A 12 12.24 -20.32 -10.96
CA ARG A 12 11.93 -19.83 -9.60
C ARG A 12 10.58 -19.13 -9.56
N THR A 13 9.91 -19.23 -8.42
CA THR A 13 8.73 -18.40 -8.10
C THR A 13 9.12 -16.92 -8.03
N ARG A 14 8.16 -16.03 -8.30
CA ARG A 14 8.31 -14.59 -8.12
C ARG A 14 7.34 -14.15 -7.04
N ASP A 15 7.85 -13.38 -6.09
CA ASP A 15 7.06 -12.84 -4.99
C ASP A 15 6.58 -11.43 -5.37
N PHE A 16 5.35 -11.13 -4.98
CA PHE A 16 4.73 -9.81 -5.16
C PHE A 16 4.06 -9.38 -3.87
N SER A 17 4.18 -8.10 -3.54
CA SER A 17 3.40 -7.52 -2.45
C SER A 17 1.93 -7.45 -2.86
N ILE A 18 1.04 -7.89 -1.97
CA ILE A 18 -0.41 -7.84 -2.19
C ILE A 18 -0.87 -6.39 -2.14
N ALA A 19 -1.71 -5.99 -3.10
CA ALA A 19 -2.25 -4.63 -3.23
C ALA A 19 -3.72 -4.51 -2.78
N SER A 20 -4.37 -5.62 -2.43
CA SER A 20 -5.76 -5.66 -1.93
C SER A 20 -5.82 -5.80 -0.41
N ALA A 21 -6.97 -5.44 0.15
CA ALA A 21 -7.27 -5.49 1.58
C ALA A 21 -8.46 -6.43 1.82
N PRO A 22 -8.33 -7.51 2.59
CA PRO A 22 -9.42 -8.45 2.87
C PRO A 22 -10.67 -7.79 3.45
N SER A 23 -10.52 -6.86 4.40
CA SER A 23 -11.64 -6.16 5.02
C SER A 23 -12.31 -5.18 4.06
N MET A 24 -11.54 -4.55 3.15
CA MET A 24 -12.11 -3.68 2.12
C MET A 24 -12.95 -4.47 1.13
N ASN A 25 -12.47 -5.64 0.69
CA ASN A 25 -13.26 -6.54 -0.17
C ASN A 25 -14.57 -6.95 0.52
N LYS A 26 -14.55 -7.18 1.84
CA LYS A 26 -15.76 -7.47 2.63
C LYS A 26 -16.70 -6.27 2.67
N LEU A 27 -16.18 -5.06 2.87
CA LEU A 27 -16.98 -3.82 2.93
C LEU A 27 -17.66 -3.52 1.59
N LEU A 28 -16.92 -3.55 0.47
CA LEU A 28 -17.47 -3.29 -0.85
C LEU A 28 -18.61 -4.26 -1.21
N ARG A 29 -18.48 -5.55 -0.85
CA ARG A 29 -19.54 -6.54 -1.06
C ARG A 29 -20.81 -6.30 -0.23
N LYS A 30 -20.71 -5.64 0.93
CA LYS A 30 -21.90 -5.24 1.66
C LYS A 30 -22.66 -4.14 0.92
N LEU A 31 -21.94 -3.26 0.22
CA LEU A 31 -22.49 -2.13 -0.52
C LEU A 31 -23.03 -2.55 -1.91
N GLU A 32 -22.50 -3.63 -2.48
CA GLU A 32 -23.01 -4.21 -3.72
C GLU A 32 -24.37 -4.92 -3.49
N ILE A 33 -25.43 -4.37 -4.08
CA ILE A 33 -26.82 -4.88 -3.99
C ILE A 33 -27.00 -6.20 -4.77
N ASN A 34 -26.11 -6.51 -5.72
CA ASN A 34 -26.24 -7.67 -6.61
C ASN A 34 -25.57 -8.94 -6.03
N GLN A 35 -26.40 -9.91 -5.65
CA GLN A 35 -26.06 -11.17 -4.97
C GLN A 35 -25.32 -12.22 -5.83
N THR A 36 -24.67 -11.84 -6.93
CA THR A 36 -24.04 -12.79 -7.86
C THR A 36 -22.66 -13.28 -7.39
N VAL A 37 -22.02 -12.60 -6.43
CA VAL A 37 -20.71 -12.98 -5.90
C VAL A 37 -20.86 -13.93 -4.71
N ARG A 38 -20.18 -15.09 -4.76
CA ARG A 38 -20.13 -16.04 -3.62
C ARG A 38 -19.64 -15.32 -2.35
N LYS A 39 -20.43 -15.40 -1.27
CA LYS A 39 -20.14 -14.80 0.04
C LYS A 39 -18.75 -15.14 0.59
N ASP A 40 -18.23 -16.34 0.31
CA ASP A 40 -16.94 -16.84 0.85
C ASP A 40 -15.74 -16.67 -0.09
N SER A 41 -15.90 -15.99 -1.23
CA SER A 41 -14.76 -15.75 -2.14
C SER A 41 -13.81 -14.68 -1.59
N PHE A 42 -12.58 -14.58 -2.08
CA PHE A 42 -11.71 -13.41 -1.84
C PHE A 42 -10.95 -13.07 -3.13
N SER A 43 -10.48 -11.82 -3.24
CA SER A 43 -9.66 -11.37 -4.36
C SER A 43 -8.29 -10.92 -3.86
N ILE A 44 -7.27 -11.23 -4.65
CA ILE A 44 -5.90 -10.71 -4.49
C ILE A 44 -5.63 -9.78 -5.67
N ALA A 45 -5.31 -8.52 -5.37
CA ALA A 45 -4.81 -7.58 -6.36
C ALA A 45 -3.28 -7.54 -6.31
N LEU A 46 -2.65 -7.41 -7.48
CA LEU A 46 -1.21 -7.20 -7.63
C LEU A 46 -0.97 -5.89 -8.39
N CYS A 47 0.08 -5.15 -8.03
CA CYS A 47 0.60 -4.04 -8.82
C CYS A 47 1.95 -4.48 -9.42
N VAL A 48 2.00 -4.72 -10.74
CA VAL A 48 3.16 -5.33 -11.40
C VAL A 48 3.64 -4.44 -12.54
N ALA A 49 4.91 -4.02 -12.47
CA ALA A 49 5.57 -3.40 -13.60
C ALA A 49 6.01 -4.48 -14.60
N VAL A 50 5.64 -4.33 -15.86
CA VAL A 50 6.06 -5.26 -16.92
C VAL A 50 7.52 -5.03 -17.25
N VAL A 51 8.34 -6.06 -17.07
CA VAL A 51 9.77 -6.02 -17.39
C VAL A 51 9.97 -6.40 -18.85
N GLU A 52 10.48 -5.47 -19.65
CA GLU A 52 10.95 -5.72 -21.01
C GLU A 52 11.97 -4.66 -21.43
N GLY A 53 12.78 -4.98 -22.44
CA GLY A 53 13.80 -4.06 -22.93
C GLY A 53 14.75 -4.70 -23.94
N THR A 54 15.79 -3.96 -24.30
CA THR A 54 16.81 -4.37 -25.28
C THR A 54 18.19 -4.29 -24.64
N THR A 55 18.95 -5.38 -24.72
CA THR A 55 20.33 -5.43 -24.24
C THR A 55 21.23 -4.49 -25.05
N LYS A 56 22.40 -4.12 -24.50
CA LYS A 56 23.43 -3.34 -25.22
C LYS A 56 23.87 -3.97 -26.55
N ARG A 57 23.65 -5.28 -26.73
CA ARG A 57 23.96 -6.05 -27.95
C ARG A 57 22.75 -6.17 -28.90
N GLY A 58 21.67 -5.41 -28.68
CA GLY A 58 20.49 -5.39 -29.54
C GLY A 58 19.51 -6.54 -29.34
N ARG A 59 19.75 -7.46 -28.39
CA ARG A 59 18.80 -8.55 -28.11
C ARG A 59 17.66 -8.08 -27.23
N TYR A 60 16.43 -8.28 -27.67
CA TYR A 60 15.23 -8.05 -26.86
C TYR A 60 15.13 -9.09 -25.73
N TYR A 61 14.62 -8.67 -24.58
CA TYR A 61 14.32 -9.53 -23.45
C TYR A 61 13.05 -9.08 -22.74
N HIS A 62 12.42 -9.99 -22.01
CA HIS A 62 11.29 -9.71 -21.14
C HIS A 62 11.36 -10.56 -19.86
N GLY A 63 10.72 -10.07 -18.80
CA GLY A 63 10.54 -10.81 -17.56
C GLY A 63 9.49 -11.90 -17.74
N LEU A 64 9.87 -13.15 -17.50
CA LEU A 64 9.00 -14.31 -17.69
C LEU A 64 7.66 -14.17 -16.95
N CYS A 65 7.71 -13.82 -15.67
CA CYS A 65 6.50 -13.75 -14.84
C CYS A 65 5.64 -12.51 -15.17
N SER A 66 6.24 -11.33 -15.26
CA SER A 66 5.49 -10.10 -15.56
C SER A 66 4.87 -10.12 -16.95
N LYS A 67 5.56 -10.70 -17.94
CA LYS A 67 5.02 -10.85 -19.30
C LYS A 67 3.88 -11.86 -19.34
N PHE A 68 4.05 -13.01 -18.67
CA PHE A 68 2.97 -13.98 -18.50
C PHE A 68 1.72 -13.34 -17.89
N LEU A 69 1.88 -12.59 -16.78
CA LEU A 69 0.76 -11.90 -16.13
C LEU A 69 0.10 -10.86 -17.05
N SER A 70 0.88 -10.13 -17.86
CA SER A 70 0.34 -9.14 -18.81
C SER A 70 -0.42 -9.75 -19.99
N GLN A 71 -0.25 -11.05 -20.23
CA GLN A 71 -0.88 -11.80 -21.33
C GLN A 71 -2.11 -12.58 -20.87
N LEU A 72 -2.44 -12.54 -19.57
CA LEU A 72 -3.64 -13.17 -19.09
C LEU A 72 -4.84 -12.39 -19.61
N ASP A 73 -5.63 -13.01 -20.50
CA ASP A 73 -6.89 -12.44 -20.97
C ASP A 73 -7.82 -12.25 -19.79
N GLY A 74 -8.03 -10.99 -19.42
CA GLY A 74 -9.05 -10.55 -18.50
C GLY A 74 -10.23 -10.04 -19.31
N ASP A 75 -11.16 -10.91 -19.68
CA ASP A 75 -12.50 -10.44 -20.01
C ASP A 75 -13.08 -9.82 -18.74
N LEU A 76 -12.92 -8.50 -18.59
CA LEU A 76 -13.46 -7.69 -17.50
C LEU A 76 -15.00 -7.75 -17.40
N HIS A 77 -15.68 -8.42 -18.33
CA HIS A 77 -17.14 -8.56 -18.38
C HIS A 77 -17.67 -10.01 -18.31
N SER A 78 -16.82 -11.04 -18.15
CA SER A 78 -17.27 -12.45 -18.15
C SER A 78 -17.65 -12.98 -16.76
N ILE A 79 -18.27 -12.17 -15.91
CA ILE A 79 -19.03 -12.70 -14.75
C ILE A 79 -20.39 -13.22 -15.21
N ASP A 80 -20.92 -12.70 -16.34
CA ASP A 80 -22.14 -13.17 -16.98
C ASP A 80 -21.83 -13.77 -18.34
N ASN A 81 -21.70 -15.10 -18.39
CA ASN A 81 -22.50 -15.96 -19.27
C ASN A 81 -21.98 -17.40 -19.18
N GLY A 82 -22.91 -18.30 -18.88
CA GLY A 82 -22.64 -19.72 -18.76
C GLY A 82 -22.04 -20.32 -20.03
N LEU A 83 -21.19 -21.33 -19.79
CA LEU A 83 -20.56 -22.24 -20.76
C LEU A 83 -19.49 -21.61 -21.67
N ASN A 84 -18.23 -21.89 -21.32
CA ASN A 84 -17.00 -21.78 -22.14
C ASN A 84 -16.21 -20.46 -22.10
N SER A 85 -16.05 -19.81 -20.94
CA SER A 85 -14.89 -18.93 -20.75
C SER A 85 -13.68 -19.77 -20.27
N ASN A 86 -12.60 -19.77 -21.06
CA ASN A 86 -11.32 -20.37 -20.67
C ASN A 86 -10.71 -19.51 -19.55
N GLN A 87 -11.17 -19.70 -18.32
CA GLN A 87 -10.66 -18.98 -17.16
C GLN A 87 -9.19 -19.35 -16.94
N SER A 88 -8.30 -18.36 -17.09
CA SER A 88 -6.87 -18.53 -16.81
C SER A 88 -6.67 -18.88 -15.33
N LYS A 89 -6.02 -20.02 -15.07
CA LYS A 89 -5.69 -20.47 -13.71
C LYS A 89 -4.22 -20.21 -13.43
N ILE A 90 -3.94 -19.61 -12.27
CA ILE A 90 -2.58 -19.35 -11.79
C ILE A 90 -2.40 -20.10 -10.48
N GLN A 91 -1.28 -20.80 -10.33
CA GLN A 91 -0.87 -21.36 -9.05
C GLN A 91 -0.14 -20.30 -8.23
N ILE A 92 -0.63 -20.03 -7.03
CA ILE A 92 -0.06 -19.05 -6.11
C ILE A 92 0.10 -19.66 -4.71
N TRP A 93 1.03 -19.10 -3.95
CA TRP A 93 1.18 -19.35 -2.52
C TRP A 93 1.24 -18.00 -1.81
N ILE A 94 0.58 -17.91 -0.66
CA ILE A 94 0.61 -16.71 0.18
C ILE A 94 1.65 -16.95 1.27
N ARG A 95 2.49 -15.95 1.51
CA ARG A 95 3.49 -15.95 2.57
C ARG A 95 3.31 -14.71 3.45
N PRO A 96 3.59 -14.80 4.76
CA PRO A 96 3.62 -13.61 5.61
C PRO A 96 4.62 -12.57 5.08
N GLY A 97 4.16 -11.32 4.92
CA GLY A 97 4.98 -10.21 4.45
C GLY A 97 5.91 -9.63 5.53
N THR A 98 6.73 -8.65 5.15
CA THR A 98 7.70 -8.02 6.08
C THR A 98 7.04 -7.14 7.14
N PHE A 99 5.77 -6.80 6.95
CA PHE A 99 4.93 -6.02 7.85
C PHE A 99 4.20 -6.88 8.90
N GLY A 100 4.57 -8.15 9.09
CA GLY A 100 3.89 -9.06 10.02
C GLY A 100 3.95 -8.68 11.52
N LYS A 101 4.76 -7.68 11.90
CA LYS A 101 4.83 -7.15 13.27
C LYS A 101 4.03 -5.87 13.48
N MET A 102 3.35 -5.36 12.45
CA MET A 102 2.52 -4.17 12.60
C MET A 102 1.57 -4.38 13.79
N PRO A 103 1.37 -3.36 14.65
CA PRO A 103 0.39 -3.41 15.72
C PRO A 103 -1.02 -3.39 15.12
N MET A 104 -1.40 -4.48 14.46
CA MET A 104 -2.73 -4.75 13.96
C MET A 104 -3.57 -5.28 15.11
N HIS A 105 -3.84 -4.42 16.09
CA HIS A 105 -4.99 -4.61 16.97
C HIS A 105 -6.25 -4.18 16.21
N LEU A 106 -6.56 -4.84 15.08
CA LEU A 106 -7.72 -4.55 14.22
C LEU A 106 -9.08 -4.89 14.87
N THR A 107 -9.09 -5.15 16.17
CA THR A 107 -10.28 -5.54 16.93
C THR A 107 -10.61 -4.56 18.04
N HIS A 108 -9.86 -3.46 18.19
CA HIS A 108 -10.19 -2.41 19.16
C HIS A 108 -10.25 -1.04 18.47
N PRO A 109 -11.34 -0.25 18.65
CA PRO A 109 -11.47 1.09 18.05
C PRO A 109 -10.33 2.05 18.43
N SER A 110 -9.65 1.83 19.54
CA SER A 110 -8.47 2.62 19.97
C SER A 110 -7.20 2.30 19.18
N SER A 111 -7.18 1.27 18.34
CA SER A 111 -5.99 0.86 17.58
C SER A 111 -5.80 1.64 16.28
N PHE A 112 -6.81 2.42 15.86
CA PHE A 112 -6.68 3.44 14.83
C PHE A 112 -6.02 4.72 15.35
N GLN A 113 -5.75 4.83 16.65
CA GLN A 113 -5.09 6.01 17.23
C GLN A 113 -3.64 6.18 16.82
N ILE A 114 -2.96 5.10 16.36
CA ILE A 114 -1.58 5.22 15.91
C ILE A 114 -1.62 5.74 14.47
N PRO A 115 -1.16 6.97 14.20
CA PRO A 115 -1.10 7.48 12.84
C PRO A 115 -0.02 6.73 12.07
N ILE A 116 -0.23 6.58 10.76
CA ILE A 116 0.71 5.89 9.88
C ILE A 116 1.22 6.84 8.80
N LEU A 117 2.53 6.75 8.53
CA LEU A 117 3.20 7.43 7.44
C LEU A 117 3.76 6.37 6.50
N CYS A 118 3.12 6.24 5.34
CA CYS A 118 3.53 5.36 4.27
C CYS A 118 4.39 6.15 3.27
N VAL A 119 5.59 5.67 2.95
CA VAL A 119 6.47 6.28 1.95
C VAL A 119 6.81 5.23 0.89
N CYS A 120 6.45 5.47 -0.37
CA CYS A 120 6.69 4.49 -1.41
C CYS A 120 6.96 5.10 -2.78
N GLY A 121 7.62 4.32 -3.63
CA GLY A 121 7.90 4.69 -5.01
C GLY A 121 7.51 3.59 -5.99
N GLY A 122 6.85 3.95 -7.09
CA GLY A 122 6.41 3.03 -8.12
C GLY A 122 5.55 1.88 -7.56
N THR A 123 5.86 0.64 -7.92
CA THR A 123 5.14 -0.55 -7.43
C THR A 123 5.26 -0.77 -5.92
N GLY A 124 6.12 -0.01 -5.23
CA GLY A 124 6.13 0.15 -3.76
C GLY A 124 4.78 0.54 -3.18
N VAL A 125 3.87 1.08 -3.99
CA VAL A 125 2.50 1.42 -3.58
C VAL A 125 1.65 0.21 -3.23
N ALA A 126 1.92 -0.99 -3.76
CA ALA A 126 1.10 -2.19 -3.51
C ALA A 126 0.85 -2.48 -2.02
N PRO A 127 1.90 -2.73 -1.20
CA PRO A 127 1.66 -3.03 0.21
C PRO A 127 1.10 -1.82 0.99
N MET A 128 1.38 -0.59 0.54
CA MET A 128 0.81 0.63 1.15
C MET A 128 -0.68 0.74 0.90
N ARG A 129 -1.14 0.45 -0.33
CA ARG A 129 -2.55 0.38 -0.69
C ARG A 129 -3.28 -0.66 0.14
N SER A 130 -2.72 -1.87 0.24
CA SER A 130 -3.30 -2.93 1.08
C SER A 130 -3.46 -2.48 2.53
N LEU A 131 -2.41 -1.90 3.13
CA LEU A 131 -2.45 -1.41 4.51
C LEU A 131 -3.49 -0.30 4.73
N LEU A 132 -3.50 0.71 3.87
CA LEU A 132 -4.38 1.88 4.00
C LEU A 132 -5.84 1.47 3.84
N LEU A 133 -6.16 0.69 2.81
CA LEU A 133 -7.51 0.19 2.58
C LEU A 133 -7.99 -0.72 3.72
N GLU A 134 -7.12 -1.58 4.27
CA GLU A 134 -7.48 -2.43 5.40
C GLU A 134 -7.83 -1.58 6.63
N ARG A 135 -7.04 -0.54 6.92
CA ARG A 135 -7.31 0.38 8.04
C ARG A 135 -8.63 1.11 7.88
N ILE A 136 -8.88 1.65 6.68
CA ILE A 136 -10.14 2.36 6.37
C ILE A 136 -11.32 1.40 6.55
N ALA A 137 -11.25 0.20 5.96
CA ALA A 137 -12.35 -0.74 5.98
C ALA A 137 -12.69 -1.27 7.38
N VAL A 138 -11.69 -1.66 8.17
CA VAL A 138 -11.94 -2.15 9.53
C VAL A 138 -12.55 -1.07 10.42
N ARG A 139 -12.13 0.20 10.25
CA ARG A 139 -12.74 1.32 10.96
C ARG A 139 -14.20 1.48 10.56
N SER A 140 -14.52 1.50 9.27
CA SER A 140 -15.90 1.62 8.79
C SER A 140 -16.77 0.50 9.32
N LEU A 141 -16.30 -0.75 9.26
CA LEU A 141 -17.01 -1.91 9.81
C LEU A 141 -17.23 -1.81 11.34
N ALA A 142 -16.24 -1.31 12.09
CA ALA A 142 -16.35 -1.15 13.54
C ALA A 142 -17.29 0.01 13.96
N LEU A 143 -17.51 1.00 13.09
CA LEU A 143 -18.50 2.06 13.31
C LEU A 143 -19.92 1.54 13.04
N GLU A 144 -20.11 0.76 11.97
CA GLU A 144 -21.41 0.11 11.66
C GLU A 144 -21.91 -0.75 12.83
N GLU A 145 -21.05 -1.60 13.40
CA GLU A 145 -21.42 -2.49 14.53
C GLU A 145 -21.88 -1.73 15.79
N LYS A 146 -21.44 -0.47 15.97
CA LYS A 146 -21.84 0.39 17.08
C LYS A 146 -23.17 1.09 16.86
N ASP A 147 -23.57 1.32 15.61
CA ASP A 147 -24.87 1.91 15.28
C ASP A 147 -25.96 0.84 15.29
N ASP A 148 -25.68 -0.38 14.80
CA ASP A 148 -26.62 -1.51 14.86
C ASP A 148 -26.97 -1.90 16.31
N THR A 149 -26.04 -1.71 17.25
CA THR A 149 -26.28 -1.99 18.69
C THR A 149 -27.00 -0.86 19.43
N LYS A 150 -27.08 0.35 18.86
CA LYS A 150 -27.86 1.48 19.40
C LYS A 150 -29.29 1.56 18.84
N ASN A 151 -29.52 0.96 17.67
CA ASN A 151 -30.82 1.00 16.99
C ASN A 151 -31.95 0.18 17.65
N ASP A 152 -31.69 -0.54 18.75
CA ASP A 152 -32.75 -1.16 19.57
C ASP A 152 -33.45 -0.16 20.52
N PHE A 153 -32.99 1.10 20.62
CA PHE A 153 -33.66 2.15 21.39
C PHE A 153 -33.59 3.53 20.71
N LYS A 154 -34.41 3.73 19.67
CA LYS A 154 -35.23 4.92 19.35
C LYS A 154 -35.36 5.13 17.83
N MET A 155 -36.61 5.14 17.35
CA MET A 155 -36.99 5.84 16.13
C MET A 155 -36.91 7.35 16.39
N GLU A 156 -36.07 8.05 15.64
CA GLU A 156 -36.34 9.41 15.15
C GLU A 156 -35.45 9.63 13.92
N GLU A 157 -36.10 10.01 12.82
CA GLU A 157 -35.48 10.32 11.53
C GLU A 157 -34.68 11.61 11.62
N GLU A 158 -33.35 11.52 11.56
CA GLU A 158 -32.53 12.60 11.03
C GLU A 158 -31.48 12.04 10.08
N THR A 159 -31.62 12.44 8.82
CA THR A 159 -30.70 12.14 7.72
C THR A 159 -29.42 12.95 7.95
N SER A 160 -28.50 12.39 8.73
CA SER A 160 -27.16 12.95 8.90
C SER A 160 -26.14 11.83 8.69
N GLN A 161 -25.48 11.86 7.53
CA GLN A 161 -24.28 11.07 7.24
C GLN A 161 -23.25 11.34 8.34
N THR A 162 -23.24 10.49 9.37
CA THR A 162 -22.33 10.56 10.50
C THR A 162 -20.99 9.96 10.06
N THR A 163 -20.34 10.61 9.10
CA THR A 163 -18.94 10.35 8.80
C THR A 163 -18.14 10.89 9.97
N VAL A 164 -17.70 10.00 10.87
CA VAL A 164 -16.67 10.35 11.87
C VAL A 164 -15.41 10.68 11.08
N SER A 165 -15.27 11.94 10.68
CA SER A 165 -14.18 12.45 9.88
C SER A 165 -12.85 12.02 10.51
N MET A 166 -11.95 11.43 9.73
CA MET A 166 -10.60 11.20 10.23
C MET A 166 -9.92 12.57 10.42
N ASP A 167 -9.03 12.69 11.41
CA ASP A 167 -7.97 13.68 11.26
C ASP A 167 -7.17 13.24 10.04
N LYS A 168 -7.09 14.09 9.01
CA LYS A 168 -6.32 13.85 7.77
C LYS A 168 -4.89 13.36 8.04
N ASN A 169 -4.35 13.64 9.23
CA ASN A 169 -3.01 13.25 9.64
C ASN A 169 -2.93 11.82 10.26
N GLU A 170 -4.04 11.08 10.35
CA GLU A 170 -4.02 9.68 10.81
C GLU A 170 -3.40 8.73 9.78
N ASN A 171 -3.63 8.97 8.50
CA ASN A 171 -3.10 8.17 7.40
C ASN A 171 -2.43 9.08 6.39
N ILE A 172 -1.10 9.07 6.33
CA ILE A 172 -0.32 9.87 5.40
C ILE A 172 0.35 8.94 4.38
N LEU A 173 0.22 9.27 3.09
CA LEU A 173 0.88 8.58 1.99
C LEU A 173 1.78 9.55 1.23
N ILE A 174 3.08 9.27 1.18
CA ILE A 174 4.02 9.91 0.29
C ILE A 174 4.33 8.95 -0.86
N PHE A 175 3.86 9.28 -2.06
CA PHE A 175 4.02 8.45 -3.26
C PHE A 175 4.92 9.13 -4.28
N GLY A 176 5.81 8.37 -4.92
CA GLY A 176 6.64 8.89 -6.01
C GLY A 176 6.61 8.04 -7.28
N CYS A 177 6.55 8.71 -8.42
CA CYS A 177 6.66 8.09 -9.74
C CYS A 177 7.45 9.00 -10.72
N ARG A 178 7.45 8.66 -12.02
CA ARG A 178 8.16 9.46 -13.02
C ARG A 178 7.35 10.69 -13.38
N LYS A 179 6.10 10.50 -13.79
CA LYS A 179 5.23 11.57 -14.27
C LYS A 179 3.81 11.35 -13.78
N GLU A 180 3.12 12.43 -13.45
CA GLU A 180 1.71 12.42 -13.07
C GLU A 180 0.85 11.75 -14.16
N ASN A 181 0.99 12.18 -15.41
CA ASN A 181 0.17 11.72 -16.53
C ASN A 181 0.60 10.37 -17.14
N ALA A 182 1.43 9.57 -16.46
CA ALA A 182 1.93 8.31 -17.02
C ALA A 182 1.90 7.13 -16.03
N ASP A 183 2.59 7.25 -14.90
CA ASP A 183 2.79 6.15 -13.94
C ASP A 183 2.29 6.50 -12.53
N TYR A 184 1.27 7.36 -12.46
CA TYR A 184 0.54 7.66 -11.22
C TYR A 184 -0.49 6.56 -10.90
N TYR A 185 -0.01 5.50 -10.26
CA TYR A 185 -0.84 4.33 -9.93
C TYR A 185 -1.97 4.68 -8.96
N TYR A 186 -3.19 4.22 -9.30
CA TYR A 186 -4.42 4.36 -8.51
C TYR A 186 -4.86 5.82 -8.24
N GLN A 187 -4.54 6.74 -9.15
CA GLN A 187 -4.86 8.18 -8.99
C GLN A 187 -6.30 8.45 -8.54
N GLU A 188 -7.30 7.92 -9.24
CA GLU A 188 -8.72 8.15 -8.93
C GLU A 188 -9.12 7.65 -7.53
N GLU A 189 -8.56 6.51 -7.10
CA GLU A 189 -8.78 5.98 -5.76
C GLU A 189 -8.20 6.92 -4.71
N TRP A 190 -6.97 7.41 -4.91
CA TRP A 190 -6.35 8.33 -3.96
C TRP A 190 -7.07 9.66 -3.86
N GLU A 191 -7.49 10.22 -5.00
CA GLU A 191 -8.26 11.46 -5.03
C GLU A 191 -9.58 11.31 -4.27
N THR A 192 -10.25 10.16 -4.41
CA THR A 192 -11.48 9.85 -3.68
C THR A 192 -11.23 9.77 -2.18
N LEU A 193 -10.21 9.00 -1.76
CA LEU A 193 -9.86 8.84 -0.35
C LEU A 193 -9.38 10.15 0.29
N CYS A 194 -8.73 11.04 -0.46
CA CYS A 194 -8.37 12.38 0.01
C CYS A 194 -9.61 13.26 0.22
N LYS A 195 -10.57 13.25 -0.73
CA LYS A 195 -11.83 14.00 -0.62
C LYS A 195 -12.67 13.57 0.58
N GLU A 196 -12.64 12.27 0.91
CA GLU A 196 -13.31 11.69 2.07
C GLU A 196 -12.54 11.89 3.39
N ASN A 197 -11.41 12.61 3.37
CA ASN A 197 -10.50 12.78 4.51
C ASN A 197 -9.92 11.46 5.06
N ASN A 198 -9.98 10.35 4.33
CA ASN A 198 -9.46 9.06 4.78
C ASN A 198 -7.92 8.99 4.74
N ILE A 199 -7.29 9.77 3.84
CA ILE A 199 -5.84 9.82 3.63
C ILE A 199 -5.40 11.26 3.33
N ARG A 200 -4.25 11.68 3.86
CA ARG A 200 -3.48 12.83 3.35
C ARG A 200 -2.40 12.33 2.41
N MET A 201 -2.42 12.79 1.16
CA MET A 201 -1.45 12.37 0.15
C MET A 201 -0.46 13.48 -0.22
N LEU A 202 0.82 13.12 -0.36
CA LEU A 202 1.89 13.93 -0.90
C LEU A 202 2.55 13.19 -2.07
N THR A 203 2.79 13.87 -3.19
CA THR A 203 3.33 13.25 -4.40
C THR A 203 4.70 13.78 -4.76
N ALA A 204 5.53 12.91 -5.37
CA ALA A 204 6.84 13.25 -5.90
C ALA A 204 6.96 12.77 -7.35
N PHE A 205 6.81 13.70 -8.30
CA PHE A 205 6.98 13.41 -9.72
C PHE A 205 8.41 13.75 -10.16
N SER A 206 9.19 12.72 -10.49
CA SER A 206 10.64 12.90 -10.71
C SER A 206 11.02 13.46 -12.09
N GLN A 207 10.08 13.53 -13.04
CA GLN A 207 10.32 13.94 -14.43
C GLN A 207 9.32 14.98 -14.97
N ASP A 208 8.47 15.56 -14.14
CA ASP A 208 7.54 16.63 -14.55
C ASP A 208 8.21 18.01 -14.58
N GLN A 209 9.42 18.11 -14.01
CA GLN A 209 10.25 19.31 -14.01
C GLN A 209 11.72 18.97 -14.21
N ILE A 210 12.54 19.98 -14.55
CA ILE A 210 13.99 19.81 -14.82
C ILE A 210 14.73 19.24 -13.59
N GLN A 211 14.42 19.77 -12.40
CA GLN A 211 15.01 19.29 -11.16
C GLN A 211 14.25 18.05 -10.66
N LYS A 212 14.95 16.92 -10.52
CA LYS A 212 14.31 15.69 -10.03
C LYS A 212 13.81 15.85 -8.60
N ILE A 213 12.51 15.63 -8.39
CA ILE A 213 11.88 15.58 -7.07
C ILE A 213 11.58 14.11 -6.74
N TYR A 214 12.02 13.68 -5.56
CA TYR A 214 11.84 12.32 -5.06
C TYR A 214 11.17 12.34 -3.69
N VAL A 215 10.63 11.20 -3.27
CA VAL A 215 9.86 11.08 -2.02
C VAL A 215 10.64 11.50 -0.77
N GLN A 216 11.97 11.30 -0.73
CA GLN A 216 12.78 11.75 0.39
C GLN A 216 12.84 13.28 0.50
N LYS A 217 12.82 13.99 -0.64
CA LYS A 217 12.78 15.46 -0.66
C LYS A 217 11.41 15.96 -0.17
N VAL A 218 10.33 15.38 -0.71
CA VAL A 218 8.96 15.71 -0.27
C VAL A 218 8.77 15.43 1.21
N LEU A 219 9.29 14.31 1.71
CA LEU A 219 9.26 13.98 3.13
C LEU A 219 10.01 15.01 3.98
N ARG A 220 11.20 15.45 3.53
CA ARG A 220 12.04 16.43 4.24
C ARG A 220 11.41 17.81 4.30
N GLU A 221 10.71 18.21 3.24
CA GLU A 221 10.10 19.55 3.11
C GLU A 221 8.66 19.61 3.66
N ALA A 222 8.01 18.46 3.89
CA ALA A 222 6.64 18.41 4.37
C ALA A 222 6.46 19.07 5.74
N ASP A 223 5.39 19.86 5.87
CA ASP A 223 5.04 20.62 7.09
C ASP A 223 6.22 21.49 7.58
N ASP A 224 6.87 22.19 6.64
CA ASP A 224 8.06 23.02 6.89
C ASP A 224 9.21 22.25 7.58
N GLY A 225 9.30 20.94 7.29
CA GLY A 225 10.26 20.02 7.88
C GLY A 225 9.85 19.42 9.22
N ALA A 226 8.67 19.74 9.74
CA ALA A 226 8.18 19.24 11.02
C ALA A 226 7.58 17.82 10.93
N LEU A 227 7.14 17.36 9.75
CA LEU A 227 6.34 16.15 9.61
C LEU A 227 6.97 14.93 10.30
N ILE A 228 8.27 14.68 10.08
CA ILE A 228 8.96 13.53 10.68
C ILE A 228 8.94 13.62 12.21
N ALA A 229 9.28 14.78 12.76
CA ALA A 229 9.37 15.00 14.20
C ALA A 229 7.99 14.88 14.86
N GLU A 230 7.00 15.60 14.34
CA GLU A 230 5.63 15.57 14.85
C GLU A 230 5.06 14.15 14.80
N HIS A 231 5.14 13.50 13.63
CA HIS A 231 4.57 12.17 13.44
C HIS A 231 5.22 11.13 14.34
N MET A 232 6.55 11.09 14.40
CA MET A 232 7.27 10.01 15.09
C MET A 232 7.45 10.26 16.60
N LEU A 233 7.67 11.50 17.02
CA LEU A 233 8.00 11.84 18.40
C LEU A 233 6.78 12.30 19.20
N GLU A 234 5.94 13.15 18.63
CA GLU A 234 4.78 13.71 19.35
C GLU A 234 3.59 12.76 19.26
N ARG A 235 3.22 12.36 18.03
CA ARG A 235 2.08 11.47 17.78
C ARG A 235 2.38 9.99 17.94
N GLN A 236 3.66 9.63 18.16
CA GLN A 236 4.11 8.24 18.33
C GLN A 236 3.70 7.31 17.16
N GLY A 237 3.61 7.88 15.96
CA GLY A 237 3.15 7.25 14.73
C GLY A 237 4.09 6.20 14.18
N ALA A 238 3.56 5.31 13.35
CA ALA A 238 4.33 4.30 12.65
C ALA A 238 4.76 4.78 11.26
N VAL A 239 5.88 4.27 10.76
CA VAL A 239 6.44 4.61 9.45
C VAL A 239 6.72 3.33 8.65
N TYR A 240 6.22 3.27 7.43
CA TYR A 240 6.38 2.13 6.53
C TYR A 240 6.93 2.58 5.19
N ILE A 241 7.99 1.93 4.72
CA ILE A 241 8.69 2.30 3.49
C ILE A 241 8.64 1.12 2.51
N ALA A 242 8.25 1.34 1.25
CA ALA A 242 8.27 0.27 0.24
C ALA A 242 8.68 0.71 -1.17
N GLY A 243 9.45 -0.13 -1.86
CA GLY A 243 9.86 0.06 -3.26
C GLY A 243 11.35 -0.23 -3.49
N GLY A 244 11.99 0.54 -4.38
CA GLY A 244 13.40 0.31 -4.73
C GLY A 244 14.37 0.53 -3.55
N PRO A 245 15.46 -0.25 -3.43
CA PRO A 245 16.38 -0.21 -2.28
C PRO A 245 17.08 1.14 -2.11
N ASN A 246 17.42 1.81 -3.22
CA ASN A 246 18.02 3.14 -3.17
C ASN A 246 17.04 4.17 -2.61
N MET A 247 15.78 4.12 -3.03
CA MET A 247 14.73 5.00 -2.50
C MET A 247 14.55 4.75 -1.00
N ALA A 248 14.41 3.48 -0.60
CA ALA A 248 14.23 3.11 0.80
C ALA A 248 15.41 3.54 1.69
N ARG A 249 16.64 3.41 1.20
CA ARG A 249 17.85 3.89 1.89
C ARG A 249 17.83 5.39 2.07
N CYS A 250 17.54 6.16 1.01
CA CYS A 250 17.49 7.62 1.08
C CYS A 250 16.40 8.10 2.04
N VAL A 251 15.20 7.53 2.00
CA VAL A 251 14.12 7.86 2.94
C VAL A 251 14.55 7.58 4.39
N LYS A 252 15.14 6.41 4.65
CA LYS A 252 15.66 6.09 6.00
C LYS A 252 16.72 7.10 6.45
N GLN A 253 17.59 7.55 5.54
CA GLN A 253 18.62 8.54 5.86
C GLN A 253 18.00 9.88 6.28
N GLU A 254 16.98 10.38 5.56
CA GLU A 254 16.27 11.61 5.96
C GLU A 254 15.64 11.49 7.36
N LEU A 255 15.04 10.34 7.67
CA LEU A 255 14.51 10.08 9.02
C LEU A 255 15.62 10.15 10.07
N VAL A 256 16.78 9.55 9.80
CA VAL A 256 17.93 9.58 10.72
C VAL A 256 18.44 11.01 10.89
N GLU A 257 18.57 11.79 9.83
CA GLU A 257 19.06 13.16 9.88
C GLU A 257 18.15 14.04 10.75
N VAL A 258 16.84 14.08 10.47
CA VAL A 258 15.88 14.88 11.27
C VAL A 258 15.87 14.43 12.75
N LEU A 259 15.86 13.11 12.99
CA LEU A 259 15.86 12.60 14.36
C LEU A 259 17.19 12.86 15.08
N SER A 260 18.30 12.97 14.37
CA SER A 260 19.61 13.24 14.96
C SER A 260 19.68 14.64 15.53
N ASP A 261 19.13 15.61 14.81
CA ASP A 261 19.08 17.02 15.24
C ASP A 261 18.31 17.17 16.57
N ILE A 262 17.31 16.31 16.80
CA ILE A 262 16.41 16.39 17.97
C ILE A 262 16.87 15.49 19.12
N LEU A 263 17.33 14.27 18.82
CA LEU A 263 17.64 13.25 19.83
C LEU A 263 19.11 13.26 20.29
N GLY A 264 19.93 14.19 19.79
CA GLY A 264 21.33 14.34 20.18
C GLY A 264 22.29 13.44 19.42
N GLY A 265 22.04 13.23 18.12
CA GLY A 265 22.97 12.59 17.18
C GLY A 265 22.48 11.28 16.56
N GLU A 266 23.21 10.84 15.53
CA GLU A 266 22.89 9.68 14.69
C GLU A 266 22.76 8.37 15.49
N LYS A 267 23.56 8.19 16.53
CA LYS A 267 23.52 7.00 17.37
C LYS A 267 22.18 6.88 18.11
N GLN A 268 21.66 7.99 18.61
CA GLN A 268 20.39 8.08 19.33
C GLN A 268 19.21 7.90 18.37
N ALA A 269 19.25 8.53 17.19
CA ALA A 269 18.28 8.34 16.13
C ALA A 269 18.17 6.87 15.69
N ASN A 270 19.31 6.21 15.42
CA ASN A 270 19.32 4.79 15.07
C ASN A 270 18.83 3.89 16.21
N LYS A 271 19.16 4.21 17.47
CA LYS A 271 18.63 3.49 18.64
C LYS A 271 17.10 3.61 18.73
N PHE A 272 16.55 4.79 18.45
CA PHE A 272 15.11 5.03 18.39
C PHE A 272 14.44 4.23 17.25
N LEU A 273 14.96 4.30 16.02
CA LEU A 273 14.42 3.53 14.89
C LEU A 273 14.47 2.01 15.14
N ASN A 274 15.55 1.51 15.75
CA ASN A 274 15.65 0.10 16.13
C ASN A 274 14.60 -0.30 17.18
N LYS A 275 14.28 0.60 18.13
CA LYS A 275 13.19 0.38 19.09
C LYS A 275 11.84 0.32 18.35
N MET A 276 11.58 1.27 17.46
CA MET A 276 10.36 1.32 16.63
C MET A 276 10.20 0.05 15.79
N GLN A 277 11.27 -0.45 15.18
CA GLN A 277 11.25 -1.68 14.38
C GLN A 277 10.92 -2.92 15.22
N ARG A 278 11.41 -3.00 16.46
CA ARG A 278 11.09 -4.13 17.36
C ARG A 278 9.61 -4.19 17.72
N ILE A 279 8.97 -3.02 17.89
CA ILE A 279 7.54 -2.90 18.20
C ILE A 279 6.67 -2.80 16.93
N GLY A 280 7.24 -2.98 15.74
CA GLY A 280 6.51 -2.98 14.47
C GLY A 280 6.00 -1.62 14.01
N ARG A 281 6.53 -0.52 14.53
CA ARG A 281 6.19 0.86 14.12
C ARG A 281 7.19 1.45 13.12
N PHE A 282 8.18 0.68 12.68
CA PHE A 282 9.10 1.07 11.61
C PHE A 282 9.51 -0.15 10.80
N ASN A 283 9.07 -0.24 9.55
CA ASN A 283 9.43 -1.34 8.66
C ASN A 283 9.76 -0.85 7.25
N ILE A 284 10.66 -1.56 6.59
CA ILE A 284 11.09 -1.31 5.21
C ILE A 284 10.92 -2.60 4.42
N GLU A 285 10.19 -2.52 3.30
CA GLU A 285 10.07 -3.58 2.31
C GLU A 285 10.70 -3.12 0.99
N ALA A 286 11.92 -3.58 0.68
CA ALA A 286 12.62 -3.16 -0.53
C ALA A 286 13.07 -4.34 -1.40
N TRP A 287 12.96 -4.17 -2.72
CA TRP A 287 13.32 -5.20 -3.71
C TRP A 287 13.99 -4.59 -4.95
N ASN A 288 14.78 -5.41 -5.64
CA ASN A 288 15.46 -5.07 -6.89
C ASN A 288 14.60 -5.35 -8.11
#